data_AF-A0A672Y547-F1
#
_entry.id   AF-A0A672Y547-F1
#
_cell.length_a   1.000
_cell.length_b   1.000
_cell.length_c   1.000
_cell.angle_alpha   90.00
_cell.angle_beta   90.00
_cell.angle_gamma   90.00
#
_symmetry.space_group_name_H-M   'P 1'
#
loop_
_entity.id
_entity.type
_entity.pdbx_description
1 polymer ?
#
loop_
_entity_poly.entity_id
_entity_poly.type
_entity_poly.pdbx_seq_one_letter_code
_entity_poly.pdbx_strand_id
1 'polypeptide(L)'
;MYCSCICGTDKNKRVNDFSCLFMKNKMCKIRLIFVAEINQTQKAYMYISMLKTWFDAQTYCRTHHTDLTLIENAIENAEVYSLIPAQTNVWIGLYREPWTWSDQTRTSFTNWITGLPDNMKGIQHCATESEKHMNFKPFFS
;
A
#
# COMPACT_ATOMS: atom_id res chain seq x y z
N MET A 1 -8.15 -8.23 -6.79
CA MET A 1 -7.47 -8.17 -5.47
C MET A 1 -6.29 -7.22 -5.63
N TYR A 2 -6.49 -5.94 -5.30
CA TYR A 2 -5.56 -4.87 -5.67
C TYR A 2 -4.42 -4.79 -4.65
N CYS A 3 -3.19 -4.85 -5.15
CA CYS A 3 -2.00 -4.64 -4.34
C CYS A 3 -1.46 -3.23 -4.61
N SER A 4 -1.84 -2.29 -3.75
CA SER A 4 -1.33 -0.92 -3.77
C SER A 4 0.05 -0.86 -3.13
N CYS A 5 1.02 -0.15 -3.75
CA CYS A 5 2.29 0.15 -3.10
C CYS A 5 2.02 0.99 -1.85
N ILE A 6 2.60 0.58 -0.71
CA ILE A 6 2.37 1.20 0.60
C ILE A 6 3.60 2.01 0.97
N CYS A 7 3.34 3.25 1.34
CA CYS A 7 4.35 4.16 1.81
C CYS A 7 4.48 4.03 3.33
N GLY A 8 5.67 3.80 3.85
CA GLY A 8 5.96 3.75 5.29
C GLY A 8 7.00 4.81 5.65
N THR A 9 7.03 5.32 6.89
CA THR A 9 7.92 6.43 7.26
C THR A 9 9.33 5.95 7.62
N ASP A 10 10.38 6.58 7.07
CA ASP A 10 11.78 6.35 7.45
C ASP A 10 12.15 7.02 8.78
N LYS A 11 13.35 6.73 9.30
CA LYS A 11 13.91 7.31 10.54
C LYS A 11 14.04 8.85 10.52
N ASN A 12 13.90 9.47 9.35
CA ASN A 12 13.96 10.91 9.15
C ASN A 12 12.57 11.54 8.96
N LYS A 13 11.49 10.85 9.37
CA LYS A 13 10.10 11.33 9.24
C LYS A 13 9.66 11.51 7.78
N ARG A 14 10.37 10.93 6.82
CA ARG A 14 9.98 10.98 5.40
C ARG A 14 9.19 9.75 5.06
N VAL A 15 8.10 9.94 4.34
CA VAL A 15 7.34 8.85 3.74
C VAL A 15 8.25 8.17 2.70
N ASN A 16 8.69 6.97 3.01
CA ASN A 16 9.50 6.12 2.15
C ASN A 16 8.58 5.26 1.29
N ASP A 17 8.74 5.37 -0.03
CA ASP A 17 8.29 4.35 -0.95
C ASP A 17 9.23 3.16 -0.76
N PHE A 18 8.81 2.14 0.00
CA PHE A 18 9.56 0.90 0.06
C PHE A 18 9.74 0.43 -1.37
N SER A 19 10.98 0.49 -1.88
CA SER A 19 11.35 0.09 -3.24
C SER A 19 10.47 -1.06 -3.73
N CYS A 20 9.47 -0.76 -4.58
CA CYS A 20 8.58 -1.77 -5.17
C CYS A 20 9.35 -2.75 -6.10
N LEU A 21 10.68 -2.59 -6.18
CA LEU A 21 11.72 -3.44 -6.78
C LEU A 21 11.72 -4.92 -6.37
N PHE A 22 11.03 -5.35 -5.31
CA PHE A 22 11.23 -6.72 -4.78
C PHE A 22 9.99 -7.62 -4.61
N MET A 23 8.75 -7.14 -4.71
CA MET A 23 7.65 -7.87 -4.04
C MET A 23 6.26 -7.79 -4.66
N LYS A 24 6.05 -7.71 -5.98
CA LYS A 24 4.66 -7.61 -6.51
C LYS A 24 3.73 -8.80 -6.26
N ASN A 25 4.30 -10.00 -6.08
CA ASN A 25 3.57 -11.16 -5.57
C ASN A 25 3.70 -11.37 -4.05
N LYS A 26 4.64 -10.68 -3.40
CA LYS A 26 4.87 -10.81 -1.96
C LYS A 26 4.16 -9.72 -1.14
N MET A 27 3.88 -8.53 -1.69
CA MET A 27 3.17 -7.42 -1.01
C MET A 27 1.73 -7.77 -0.66
N CYS A 28 1.05 -8.58 -1.48
CA CYS A 28 -0.27 -9.13 -1.15
C CYS A 28 -0.21 -10.18 -0.03
N LYS A 29 1.01 -10.53 0.42
CA LYS A 29 1.30 -11.43 1.53
C LYS A 29 2.12 -10.77 2.63
N ILE A 30 2.61 -9.54 2.46
CA ILE A 30 3.38 -8.85 3.51
C ILE A 30 2.40 -8.56 4.63
N ARG A 31 2.73 -9.02 5.81
CA ARG A 31 1.97 -8.76 7.02
C ARG A 31 2.80 -7.87 7.91
N LEU A 32 2.29 -6.68 8.21
CA LEU A 32 2.86 -5.77 9.18
C LEU A 32 1.82 -5.45 10.25
N ILE A 33 2.34 -4.91 11.34
CA ILE A 33 1.61 -4.18 12.36
C ILE A 33 1.05 -2.90 11.73
N PHE A 34 0.04 -2.27 12.34
CA PHE A 34 -0.62 -1.11 11.75
C PHE A 34 -1.12 -0.12 12.79
N VAL A 35 -1.38 1.11 12.34
CA VAL A 35 -1.92 2.18 13.17
C VAL A 35 -3.31 2.55 12.67
N ALA A 36 -4.28 2.55 13.58
CA ALA A 36 -5.65 2.94 13.31
C ALA A 36 -5.91 4.37 13.78
N GLU A 37 -6.72 5.10 13.01
CA GLU A 37 -7.41 6.27 13.51
C GLU A 37 -8.68 5.81 14.25
N ILE A 38 -8.89 6.33 15.46
CA ILE A 38 -10.00 5.90 16.33
C ILE A 38 -11.07 6.97 16.53
N ASN A 39 -10.87 8.19 16.01
CA ASN A 39 -11.85 9.28 16.13
C ASN A 39 -11.80 10.20 14.90
N GLN A 40 -12.99 10.57 14.40
CA GLN A 40 -13.19 11.37 13.20
C GLN A 40 -13.14 12.89 13.46
N THR A 41 -13.51 13.37 14.66
CA THR A 41 -13.61 14.81 14.95
C THR A 41 -12.28 15.39 15.45
N GLN A 42 -11.50 14.56 16.13
CA GLN A 42 -10.14 14.87 16.57
C GLN A 42 -9.32 13.61 16.37
N LYS A 43 -8.36 13.66 15.45
CA LYS A 43 -7.53 12.49 15.14
C LYS A 43 -6.88 11.95 16.42
N ALA A 44 -7.09 10.68 16.65
CA ALA A 44 -6.46 9.92 17.71
C ALA A 44 -5.97 8.61 17.10
N TYR A 45 -4.80 8.15 17.54
CA TYR A 45 -4.11 7.04 16.91
C TYR A 45 -3.94 5.88 17.88
N MET A 46 -4.11 4.66 17.37
CA MET A 46 -3.93 3.43 18.13
C MET A 46 -2.98 2.50 17.40
N TYR A 47 -1.91 2.10 18.09
CA TYR A 47 -1.00 1.06 17.63
C TYR A 47 -1.64 -0.33 17.83
N ILE A 48 -1.71 -1.13 16.76
CA ILE A 48 -2.35 -2.46 16.78
C ILE A 48 -1.31 -3.52 16.42
N SER A 49 -0.88 -4.29 17.42
CA SER A 49 0.17 -5.31 17.35
C SER A 49 -0.22 -6.61 16.62
N MET A 50 -1.06 -6.53 15.60
CA MET A 50 -1.47 -7.68 14.78
C MET A 50 -0.81 -7.64 13.41
N LEU A 51 -0.25 -8.78 12.96
CA LEU A 51 0.33 -8.89 11.63
C LEU A 51 -0.76 -9.14 10.58
N LYS A 52 -1.04 -8.14 9.74
CA LYS A 52 -2.07 -8.20 8.68
C LYS A 52 -1.53 -7.68 7.35
N THR A 53 -2.08 -8.17 6.25
CA THR A 53 -1.91 -7.49 4.95
C THR A 53 -2.52 -6.11 5.04
N TRP A 54 -2.13 -5.17 4.19
CA TRP A 54 -2.70 -3.82 4.25
C TRP A 54 -4.21 -3.82 4.08
N PHE A 55 -4.73 -4.64 3.17
CA PHE A 55 -6.17 -4.78 2.95
C PHE A 55 -6.87 -5.37 4.19
N ASP A 56 -6.29 -6.40 4.80
CA ASP A 56 -6.84 -7.00 6.02
C ASP A 56 -6.75 -6.03 7.21
N ALA A 57 -5.70 -5.21 7.29
CA ALA A 57 -5.51 -4.18 8.30
C ALA A 57 -6.55 -3.06 8.14
N GLN A 58 -6.77 -2.57 6.93
CA GLN A 58 -7.80 -1.59 6.61
C GLN A 58 -9.20 -2.12 6.97
N THR A 59 -9.48 -3.36 6.57
CA THR A 59 -10.75 -4.03 6.88
C THR A 59 -10.95 -4.13 8.39
N TYR A 60 -9.91 -4.51 9.13
CA TYR A 60 -9.94 -4.55 10.58
C TYR A 60 -10.22 -3.16 11.18
N CYS A 61 -9.49 -2.13 10.74
CA CYS A 61 -9.67 -0.78 11.24
C CYS A 61 -11.09 -0.26 10.98
N ARG A 62 -11.65 -0.47 9.79
CA ARG A 62 -13.04 -0.07 9.48
C ARG A 62 -14.10 -0.86 10.23
N THR A 63 -13.76 -2.05 10.72
CA THR A 63 -14.66 -2.90 11.51
C THR A 63 -14.66 -2.51 12.99
N HIS A 64 -13.51 -2.07 13.52
CA HIS A 64 -13.32 -1.87 14.97
C HIS A 64 -13.02 -0.40 15.37
N HIS A 65 -12.66 0.45 14.42
CA HIS A 65 -12.19 1.83 14.57
C HIS A 65 -12.71 2.69 13.39
N THR A 66 -12.07 3.83 13.08
CA THR A 66 -12.42 4.65 11.91
C THR A 66 -11.84 4.05 10.63
N ASP A 67 -10.51 4.06 10.49
CA ASP A 67 -9.77 3.51 9.35
C ASP A 67 -8.28 3.36 9.72
N LEU A 68 -7.43 2.91 8.78
CA LEU A 68 -6.00 3.10 8.89
C LEU A 68 -5.66 4.59 8.95
N THR A 69 -4.67 4.95 9.76
CA THR A 69 -4.32 6.34 10.05
C THR A 69 -3.93 7.15 8.82
N LEU A 70 -4.54 8.33 8.65
CA LEU A 70 -4.15 9.34 7.68
C LEU A 70 -3.21 10.36 8.33
N ILE A 71 -1.97 10.42 7.83
CA ILE A 71 -0.94 11.37 8.27
C ILE A 71 -0.85 12.49 7.24
N GLU A 72 -1.34 13.67 7.57
CA GLU A 72 -1.46 14.81 6.64
C GLU A 72 -0.45 15.92 6.93
N ASN A 73 0.20 15.89 8.11
CA ASN A 73 1.19 16.89 8.48
C ASN A 73 2.27 16.33 9.43
N ALA A 74 3.29 17.13 9.69
CA ALA A 74 4.46 16.74 10.49
C ALA A 74 4.15 16.52 11.98
N ILE A 75 3.12 17.16 12.52
CA ILE A 75 2.69 17.01 13.92
C ILE A 75 2.06 15.63 14.08
N GLU A 76 1.08 15.29 13.24
CA GLU A 76 0.45 13.96 13.21
C GLU A 76 1.48 12.85 13.00
N ASN A 77 2.46 13.09 12.11
CA ASN A 77 3.53 12.14 11.87
C ASN A 77 4.38 11.90 13.13
N ALA A 78 4.65 12.94 13.92
CA ALA A 78 5.39 12.80 15.16
C ALA A 78 4.58 12.06 16.24
N GLU A 79 3.27 12.31 16.31
CA GLU A 79 2.35 11.62 17.22
C GLU A 79 2.30 10.12 16.90
N VAL A 80 2.07 9.76 15.64
CA VAL A 80 2.07 8.36 15.19
C VAL A 80 3.43 7.70 15.44
N TYR A 81 4.53 8.38 15.13
CA TYR A 81 5.88 7.87 15.38
C TYR A 81 6.12 7.57 16.87
N SER A 82 5.59 8.40 17.77
CA SER A 82 5.75 8.21 19.22
C SER A 82 5.09 6.94 19.78
N LEU A 83 4.08 6.40 19.06
CA LEU A 83 3.36 5.19 19.45
C LEU A 83 4.06 3.91 18.99
N ILE A 84 4.98 4.01 18.04
CA ILE A 84 5.56 2.85 17.36
C ILE A 84 6.88 2.46 18.02
N PRO A 85 7.10 1.17 18.36
CA PRO A 85 8.38 0.73 18.89
C PRO A 85 9.53 1.02 17.93
N ALA A 86 10.71 1.33 18.47
CA ALA A 86 11.89 1.64 17.68
C ALA A 86 12.16 0.57 16.60
N GLN A 87 12.49 1.02 15.39
CA GLN A 87 12.82 0.16 14.24
C GLN A 87 11.67 -0.72 13.72
N THR A 88 10.42 -0.36 14.02
CA THR A 88 9.22 -1.06 13.50
C THR A 88 8.65 -0.35 12.29
N ASN A 89 8.27 -1.12 11.26
CA ASN A 89 7.48 -0.62 10.14
C ASN A 89 6.01 -0.97 10.37
N VAL A 90 5.12 -0.02 10.13
CA VAL A 90 3.68 -0.18 10.31
C VAL A 90 2.91 0.24 9.05
N TRP A 91 1.72 -0.32 8.85
CA TRP A 91 0.78 0.20 7.87
C TRP A 91 0.08 1.46 8.36
N ILE A 92 -0.09 2.39 7.42
CA ILE A 92 -0.90 3.60 7.51
C ILE A 92 -1.90 3.64 6.34
N GLY A 93 -2.82 4.59 6.36
CA GLY A 93 -3.91 4.70 5.38
C GLY A 93 -3.49 5.16 3.99
N LEU A 94 -2.21 5.48 3.77
CA LEU A 94 -1.70 5.89 2.47
C LEU A 94 -1.46 4.67 1.57
N TYR A 95 -2.11 4.66 0.41
CA TYR A 95 -2.01 3.62 -0.59
C TYR A 95 -1.98 4.22 -2.00
N ARG A 96 -1.32 3.54 -2.94
CA ARG A 96 -1.37 3.90 -4.36
C ARG A 96 -2.65 3.38 -5.03
N GLU A 97 -3.50 4.29 -5.50
CA GLU A 97 -4.72 3.99 -6.27
C GLU A 97 -4.44 3.53 -7.73
N PRO A 98 -5.41 2.85 -8.37
CA PRO A 98 -5.16 1.94 -9.49
C PRO A 98 -5.04 2.61 -10.86
N TRP A 99 -4.41 1.88 -11.79
CA TRP A 99 -4.34 2.19 -13.21
C TRP A 99 -5.71 2.57 -13.78
N THR A 100 -5.74 3.67 -14.53
CA THR A 100 -6.95 4.22 -15.15
C THR A 100 -6.73 4.32 -16.66
N TRP A 101 -7.76 4.03 -17.45
CA TRP A 101 -7.70 4.18 -18.90
C TRP A 101 -7.67 5.66 -19.30
N SER A 102 -7.24 5.95 -20.53
CA SER A 102 -7.18 7.32 -21.05
C SER A 102 -8.54 8.02 -21.12
N ASP A 103 -9.63 7.26 -21.11
CA ASP A 103 -11.01 7.75 -21.05
C ASP A 103 -11.53 7.96 -19.61
N GLN A 104 -10.64 7.88 -18.61
CA GLN A 104 -10.92 8.02 -17.18
C GLN A 104 -11.72 6.87 -16.56
N THR A 105 -11.97 5.79 -17.30
CA THR A 105 -12.63 4.61 -16.74
C THR A 105 -11.67 3.78 -15.89
N ARG A 106 -12.20 3.24 -14.79
CA ARG A 106 -11.46 2.31 -13.92
C ARG A 106 -11.43 0.93 -14.57
N THR A 107 -10.28 0.25 -14.48
CA THR A 107 -10.13 -1.11 -14.98
C THR A 107 -10.03 -2.15 -13.88
N SER A 108 -10.73 -3.26 -14.07
CA SER A 108 -10.49 -4.52 -13.34
C SER A 108 -9.62 -5.50 -14.14
N PHE A 109 -9.40 -5.21 -15.44
CA PHE A 109 -8.55 -6.03 -16.29
C PHE A 109 -7.08 -5.84 -15.92
N THR A 110 -6.39 -6.96 -15.71
CA THR A 110 -4.95 -6.99 -15.47
C THR A 110 -4.34 -8.16 -16.25
N ASN A 111 -3.42 -7.85 -17.16
CA ASN A 111 -2.57 -8.85 -17.81
C ASN A 111 -1.11 -8.41 -17.72
N TRP A 112 -0.63 -8.20 -16.51
CA TRP A 112 0.73 -7.75 -16.26
C TRP A 112 1.72 -8.90 -16.47
N ILE A 113 2.86 -8.62 -17.10
CA ILE A 113 4.01 -9.54 -17.07
C ILE A 113 4.34 -9.88 -15.62
N THR A 114 4.74 -11.13 -15.39
CA THR A 114 5.22 -11.57 -14.07
C THR A 114 6.23 -10.59 -13.53
N GLY A 115 5.96 -10.09 -12.33
CA GLY A 115 6.76 -9.04 -11.78
C GLY A 115 6.02 -7.73 -11.81
N LEU A 116 5.44 -7.23 -12.91
CA LEU A 116 4.80 -5.89 -13.09
C LEU A 116 3.43 -5.71 -12.41
N PRO A 117 2.98 -4.45 -12.15
CA PRO A 117 3.60 -3.12 -12.42
C PRO A 117 4.44 -2.54 -11.26
N ASP A 118 5.74 -2.20 -11.41
CA ASP A 118 6.63 -1.92 -10.23
C ASP A 118 6.64 -0.52 -9.73
N ASN A 119 6.22 0.42 -10.56
CA ASN A 119 6.60 1.79 -10.31
C ASN A 119 8.11 1.94 -10.06
N MET A 120 8.95 1.25 -10.83
CA MET A 120 10.40 1.27 -10.63
C MET A 120 10.90 2.73 -10.62
N LYS A 121 11.62 3.11 -9.56
CA LYS A 121 12.12 4.48 -9.31
C LYS A 121 11.03 5.58 -9.22
N GLY A 122 9.75 5.21 -9.07
CA GLY A 122 8.68 6.19 -8.98
C GLY A 122 8.20 6.77 -10.31
N ILE A 123 8.75 6.34 -11.45
CA ILE A 123 8.58 7.02 -12.75
C ILE A 123 7.69 6.28 -13.75
N GLN A 124 7.17 5.10 -13.41
CA GLN A 124 6.33 4.34 -14.34
C GLN A 124 4.86 4.71 -14.14
N HIS A 125 4.39 5.65 -14.96
CA HIS A 125 3.02 6.19 -14.90
C HIS A 125 2.13 5.72 -16.05
N CYS A 126 2.71 5.05 -17.05
CA CYS A 126 2.01 4.57 -18.25
C CYS A 126 2.25 3.06 -18.44
N ALA A 127 1.32 2.42 -19.13
CA ALA A 127 1.41 1.01 -19.52
C ALA A 127 1.59 0.89 -21.05
N THR A 128 2.15 -0.22 -21.50
CA THR A 128 2.33 -0.54 -22.92
C THR A 128 1.91 -1.98 -23.18
N GLU A 129 1.47 -2.25 -24.40
CA GLU A 129 1.05 -3.57 -24.90
C GLU A 129 2.04 -4.04 -25.97
N SER A 130 2.35 -5.34 -25.99
CA SER A 130 3.29 -5.91 -26.96
C SER A 130 2.95 -7.36 -27.26
N GLU A 131 3.37 -7.86 -28.42
CA GLU A 131 3.13 -9.26 -28.86
C GLU A 131 3.55 -10.32 -27.83
N LYS A 132 4.48 -9.99 -26.93
CA LYS A 132 4.93 -10.85 -25.84
C LYS A 132 3.86 -11.12 -24.77
N HIS A 133 2.86 -10.24 -24.60
CA HIS A 133 1.76 -10.48 -23.66
C HIS A 133 0.72 -11.46 -24.19
N MET A 134 0.56 -11.58 -25.52
CA MET A 134 -0.37 -12.55 -26.14
C MET A 134 0.15 -13.98 -26.08
N ASN A 135 1.48 -14.17 -26.16
CA ASN A 135 2.09 -15.51 -26.21
C ASN A 135 2.37 -16.13 -24.84
N PHE A 136 2.04 -15.43 -23.74
CA PHE A 136 2.10 -15.98 -22.39
C PHE A 136 0.87 -16.88 -22.13
N LYS A 137 0.82 -18.03 -22.80
CA LYS A 137 -0.11 -19.10 -22.41
C LYS A 137 0.31 -19.59 -21.01
N PRO A 138 -0.55 -19.52 -19.97
CA PRO A 138 -0.24 -20.20 -18.72
C PRO A 138 -0.04 -21.68 -19.04
N PHE A 139 1.07 -22.26 -18.58
CA PHE A 139 1.36 -23.69 -18.71
C PHE A 139 0.27 -24.49 -17.97
N PHE A 140 -0.80 -24.81 -18.69
CA PHE A 140 -1.67 -25.93 -18.41
C PHE A 140 -1.79 -26.72 -19.71
N SER A 141 -0.89 -27.71 -19.84
CA SER A 141 -1.07 -28.91 -20.67
C SER A 141 -1.00 -30.11 -19.72
#